data_AF-R7FXN5-F1
#
_entry.id   AF-R7FXN5-F1
#
_cell.length_a   1.000
_cell.length_b   1.000
_cell.length_c   1.000
_cell.angle_alpha   90.00
_cell.angle_beta   90.00
_cell.angle_gamma   90.00
#
_symmetry.space_group_name_H-M   'P 1'
#
loop_
_entity.id
_entity.type
_entity.pdbx_description
1 polymer ?
#
loop_
_entity_poly.entity_id
_entity_poly.type
_entity_poly.pdbx_seq_one_letter_code
_entity_poly.pdbx_strand_id
1 'polypeptide(L)'
;MIKLERTDVMNLENAIRGARNPMNSWAKSDSYTDDNGVFTLGANDLDLARRLCNAGSDHRKFIRQIFVSVDITAPLYWWKEFDTYKVGTVANSTSTMHKIHSKPIEREDFSWDHTVPEMLPILDGFIANIEALRKKYLETQDKSYWYTIIQFLPESYNQMRTVTLNYEVLTNIYNSRKAHKLDEWHTFCDWIKNLPYANELIIKD
;
A
#
# COMPACT_ATOMS: atom_id res chain seq x y z
N MET A 1 13.96 -2.71 -1.91
CA MET A 1 12.74 -3.48 -1.58
C MET A 1 11.65 -2.53 -1.12
N ILE A 2 10.38 -2.76 -1.47
CA ILE A 2 9.22 -1.93 -1.06
C ILE A 2 9.08 -1.87 0.47
N LYS A 3 8.59 -0.74 1.01
CA LYS A 3 8.32 -0.57 2.45
C LYS A 3 6.85 -0.25 2.69
N LEU A 4 6.28 -0.88 3.71
CA LEU A 4 4.91 -0.64 4.18
C LEU A 4 4.97 -0.30 5.67
N GLU A 5 4.54 0.91 6.00
CA GLU A 5 4.71 1.51 7.32
C GLU A 5 3.40 2.15 7.79
N ARG A 6 3.28 2.39 9.10
CA ARG A 6 2.13 3.11 9.71
C ARG A 6 0.79 2.60 9.20
N THR A 7 0.59 1.29 9.35
CA THR A 7 -0.66 0.63 8.95
C THR A 7 -1.70 0.79 10.03
N ASP A 8 -2.88 1.28 9.65
CA ASP A 8 -4.06 1.38 10.51
C ASP A 8 -5.22 0.62 9.88
N VAL A 9 -5.84 -0.28 10.65
CA VAL A 9 -7.09 -0.97 10.28
C VAL A 9 -8.22 -0.43 11.12
N MET A 10 -9.28 -0.01 10.46
CA MET A 10 -10.37 0.75 11.06
C MET A 10 -11.73 0.11 10.79
N ASN A 11 -12.69 0.42 11.67
CA ASN A 11 -14.11 0.15 11.48
C ASN A 11 -14.53 -1.34 11.48
N LEU A 12 -13.72 -2.22 12.07
CA LEU A 12 -14.04 -3.65 12.25
C LEU A 12 -15.38 -3.86 12.99
N GLU A 13 -15.60 -3.15 14.09
CA GLU A 13 -16.81 -3.26 14.92
C GLU A 13 -18.09 -2.97 14.13
N ASN A 14 -18.15 -1.82 13.45
CA ASN A 14 -19.34 -1.47 12.68
C ASN A 14 -19.52 -2.39 11.48
N ALA A 15 -18.43 -2.81 10.84
CA ALA A 15 -18.49 -3.73 9.71
C ALA A 15 -19.14 -5.07 10.12
N ILE A 16 -18.67 -5.70 11.20
CA ILE A 16 -19.24 -6.99 11.64
C ILE A 16 -20.66 -6.84 12.18
N ARG A 17 -20.96 -5.76 12.92
CA ARG A 17 -22.31 -5.45 13.39
C ARG A 17 -23.29 -5.31 12.21
N GLY A 18 -22.85 -4.67 11.12
CA GLY A 18 -23.62 -4.53 9.89
C GLY A 18 -23.78 -5.83 9.08
N ALA A 19 -22.96 -6.85 9.33
CA ALA A 19 -23.09 -8.17 8.70
C ALA A 19 -24.20 -9.02 9.33
N ARG A 20 -24.58 -8.73 10.57
CA ARG A 20 -25.65 -9.42 11.29
C ARG A 20 -27.02 -9.02 10.78
N ASN A 21 -27.99 -9.93 10.90
CA ASN A 21 -29.38 -9.65 10.53
C ASN A 21 -29.92 -8.51 11.40
N PRO A 22 -30.32 -7.38 10.79
CA PRO A 22 -30.85 -6.23 11.52
C PRO A 22 -31.98 -6.64 12.47
N MET A 23 -31.96 -6.08 13.68
CA MET A 23 -32.98 -6.26 14.73
C MET A 23 -33.17 -7.69 15.27
N ASN A 24 -32.63 -8.72 14.61
CA ASN A 24 -32.89 -10.13 14.94
C ASN A 24 -31.68 -10.85 15.53
N SER A 25 -30.45 -10.41 15.23
CA SER A 25 -29.24 -11.11 15.70
C SER A 25 -28.11 -10.21 16.20
N TRP A 26 -28.36 -8.92 16.41
CA TRP A 26 -27.38 -7.98 16.98
C TRP A 26 -26.96 -8.38 18.40
N ALA A 27 -27.91 -8.77 19.24
CA ALA A 27 -27.64 -9.24 20.61
C ALA A 27 -26.85 -10.56 20.69
N LYS A 28 -26.60 -11.23 19.54
CA LYS A 28 -25.79 -12.45 19.46
C LYS A 28 -24.32 -12.16 19.12
N SER A 29 -23.93 -10.89 19.04
CA SER A 29 -22.53 -10.49 18.86
C SER A 29 -21.77 -10.76 20.16
N ASP A 30 -20.60 -11.38 20.02
CA ASP A 30 -19.69 -11.71 21.12
C ASP A 30 -18.32 -11.01 20.95
N SER A 31 -18.21 -10.12 19.97
CA SER A 31 -17.09 -9.20 19.84
C SER A 31 -17.13 -8.11 20.90
N TYR A 32 -15.95 -7.62 21.28
CA TYR A 32 -15.82 -6.62 22.33
C TYR A 32 -14.61 -5.72 22.05
N THR A 33 -14.62 -4.55 22.68
CA THR A 33 -13.47 -3.66 22.75
C THR A 33 -12.92 -3.73 24.17
N ASP A 34 -11.63 -4.00 24.31
CA ASP A 34 -10.99 -4.06 25.62
C ASP A 34 -10.77 -2.66 26.24
N ASP A 35 -10.26 -2.62 27.47
CA ASP A 35 -9.99 -1.36 28.19
C ASP A 35 -8.94 -0.48 27.50
N ASN A 36 -8.14 -1.05 26.59
CA ASN A 36 -7.15 -0.32 25.79
C ASN A 36 -7.74 0.23 24.48
N GLY A 37 -9.02 0.00 24.22
CA GLY A 37 -9.69 0.42 22.98
C GLY A 37 -9.44 -0.51 21.80
N VAL A 38 -8.90 -1.71 22.01
CA VAL A 38 -8.62 -2.69 20.95
C VAL A 38 -9.86 -3.56 20.72
N PHE A 39 -10.43 -3.45 19.52
CA PHE A 39 -11.57 -4.27 19.12
C PHE A 39 -11.13 -5.69 18.73
N THR A 40 -11.77 -6.70 19.32
CA THR A 40 -11.53 -8.12 19.05
C THR A 40 -12.83 -8.80 18.59
N LEU A 41 -12.77 -9.51 17.47
CA LEU A 41 -13.86 -10.37 17.02
C LEU A 41 -14.02 -11.57 17.95
N GLY A 42 -15.23 -11.73 18.49
CA GLY A 42 -15.63 -12.92 19.23
C GLY A 42 -15.75 -14.14 18.33
N ALA A 43 -15.83 -15.33 18.92
CA ALA A 43 -15.82 -16.59 18.17
C ALA A 43 -17.03 -16.73 17.22
N ASN A 44 -18.23 -16.33 17.66
CA ASN A 44 -19.44 -16.39 16.85
C ASN A 44 -19.42 -15.37 15.71
N ASP A 45 -18.92 -14.17 16.00
CA ASP A 45 -18.72 -13.12 14.99
C ASP A 45 -17.68 -13.52 13.95
N LEU A 46 -16.55 -14.08 14.37
CA LEU A 46 -15.51 -14.55 13.45
C LEU A 46 -15.99 -15.72 12.58
N ASP A 47 -16.74 -16.67 13.15
CA ASP A 47 -17.36 -17.76 12.37
C ASP A 47 -18.33 -17.22 11.32
N LEU A 48 -19.21 -16.28 11.70
CA LEU A 48 -20.11 -15.62 10.77
C LEU A 48 -19.34 -14.90 9.66
N ALA A 49 -18.33 -14.11 10.03
CA ALA A 49 -17.50 -13.36 9.10
C ALA A 49 -16.82 -14.28 8.09
N ARG A 50 -16.23 -15.39 8.56
CA ARG A 50 -15.58 -16.42 7.73
C ARG A 50 -16.57 -17.06 6.76
N ARG A 51 -17.76 -17.49 7.23
CA ARG A 51 -18.79 -18.08 6.37
C ARG A 51 -19.26 -17.11 5.28
N LEU A 52 -19.46 -15.84 5.62
CA LEU A 52 -19.84 -14.81 4.64
C LEU A 52 -18.73 -14.56 3.62
N CYS A 53 -17.47 -14.50 4.06
CA CYS A 53 -16.31 -14.36 3.17
C CYS A 53 -16.23 -15.53 2.18
N ASN A 54 -16.41 -16.77 2.65
CA ASN A 54 -16.38 -17.98 1.83
C ASN A 54 -17.58 -18.09 0.87
N ALA A 55 -18.76 -17.56 1.25
CA ALA A 55 -19.96 -17.60 0.41
C ALA A 55 -19.85 -16.72 -0.85
N GLY A 56 -18.92 -15.76 -0.91
CA GLY A 56 -18.65 -14.96 -2.10
C GLY A 56 -18.79 -13.46 -1.91
N SER A 57 -18.50 -12.69 -2.97
CA SER A 57 -18.44 -11.22 -2.95
C SER A 57 -19.74 -10.53 -2.53
N ASP A 58 -20.89 -11.14 -2.83
CA ASP A 58 -22.22 -10.58 -2.54
C ASP A 58 -22.61 -10.72 -1.07
N HIS A 59 -22.07 -11.76 -0.43
CA HIS A 59 -22.29 -12.08 0.97
C HIS A 59 -21.32 -11.33 1.90
N ARG A 60 -20.07 -11.12 1.45
CA ARG A 60 -19.03 -10.48 2.26
C ARG A 60 -18.94 -8.96 2.13
N LYS A 61 -19.97 -8.30 1.57
CA LYS A 61 -20.00 -6.83 1.39
C LYS A 61 -19.64 -6.00 2.64
N PHE A 62 -19.75 -6.58 3.84
CA PHE A 62 -19.33 -5.94 5.08
C PHE A 62 -17.82 -5.63 5.12
N ILE A 63 -16.95 -6.46 4.52
CA ILE A 63 -15.50 -6.22 4.52
C ILE A 63 -15.09 -5.00 3.68
N ARG A 64 -15.98 -4.52 2.80
CA ARG A 64 -15.79 -3.25 2.07
C ARG A 64 -15.78 -2.04 3.02
N GLN A 65 -16.30 -2.20 4.23
CA GLN A 65 -16.36 -1.17 5.27
C GLN A 65 -15.20 -1.28 6.28
N ILE A 66 -14.30 -2.27 6.15
CA ILE A 66 -13.08 -2.38 6.96
C ILE A 66 -11.99 -1.62 6.21
N PHE A 67 -11.68 -0.41 6.68
CA PHE A 67 -10.74 0.48 6.01
C PHE A 67 -9.32 0.20 6.46
N VAL A 68 -8.38 0.36 5.54
CA VAL A 68 -6.95 0.27 5.78
C VAL A 68 -6.30 1.57 5.29
N SER A 69 -5.49 2.18 6.15
CA SER A 69 -4.56 3.23 5.77
C SER A 69 -3.13 2.71 5.93
N VAL A 70 -2.25 3.01 4.99
CA VAL A 70 -0.85 2.57 5.02
C VAL A 70 0.04 3.54 4.25
N ASP A 71 1.22 3.83 4.80
CA ASP A 71 2.29 4.52 4.07
C ASP A 71 3.11 3.50 3.29
N ILE A 72 3.13 3.64 1.96
CA ILE A 72 3.86 2.73 1.06
C ILE A 72 4.97 3.50 0.38
N THR A 73 6.22 3.03 0.52
CA THR A 73 7.36 3.50 -0.27
C THR A 73 7.74 2.46 -1.30
N ALA A 74 7.50 2.78 -2.57
CA ALA A 74 7.70 1.85 -3.70
C ALA A 74 8.25 2.56 -4.94
N PRO A 75 8.91 1.82 -5.85
CA PRO A 75 9.39 2.37 -7.12
C PRO A 75 8.23 2.68 -8.08
N LEU A 76 8.43 3.63 -9.00
CA LEU A 76 7.40 4.04 -9.97
C LEU A 76 6.88 2.88 -10.82
N TYR A 77 7.73 1.90 -11.19
CA TYR A 77 7.26 0.73 -11.95
C TYR A 77 6.20 -0.09 -11.20
N TRP A 78 6.34 -0.21 -9.88
CA TRP A 78 5.35 -0.89 -9.03
C TRP A 78 4.08 -0.04 -8.90
N TRP A 79 4.24 1.28 -8.71
CA TRP A 79 3.10 2.21 -8.66
C TRP A 79 2.23 2.16 -9.92
N LYS A 80 2.83 2.02 -11.11
CA LYS A 80 2.07 1.87 -12.36
C LYS A 80 1.12 0.67 -12.33
N GLU A 81 1.56 -0.44 -11.74
CA GLU A 81 0.72 -1.63 -11.57
C GLU A 81 -0.30 -1.44 -10.45
N PHE A 82 0.09 -0.82 -9.33
CA PHE A 82 -0.82 -0.51 -8.23
C PHE A 82 -1.96 0.43 -8.65
N ASP A 83 -1.65 1.46 -9.45
CA ASP A 83 -2.62 2.47 -9.92
C ASP A 83 -3.70 1.87 -10.86
N THR A 84 -3.56 0.60 -11.29
CA THR A 84 -4.64 -0.14 -11.97
C THR A 84 -5.82 -0.45 -11.04
N TYR A 85 -5.59 -0.52 -9.72
CA TYR A 85 -6.60 -0.71 -8.68
C TYR A 85 -7.28 0.61 -8.26
N LYS A 86 -7.25 1.63 -9.12
CA LYS A 86 -7.87 2.95 -8.90
C LYS A 86 -9.32 2.92 -8.41
N VAL A 87 -10.09 1.88 -8.76
CA VAL A 87 -11.41 1.67 -8.17
C VAL A 87 -11.22 0.98 -6.82
N GLY A 88 -11.39 1.75 -5.74
CA GLY A 88 -11.29 1.24 -4.37
C GLY A 88 -9.97 1.55 -3.66
N THR A 89 -9.05 2.25 -4.32
CA THR A 89 -7.86 2.82 -3.69
C THR A 89 -7.85 4.34 -3.84
N VAL A 90 -7.35 5.03 -2.83
CA VAL A 90 -7.05 6.47 -2.87
C VAL A 90 -5.63 6.64 -2.38
N ALA A 91 -4.77 7.25 -3.19
CA ALA A 91 -3.38 7.53 -2.84
C ALA A 91 -3.14 9.04 -2.77
N ASN A 92 -2.38 9.48 -1.77
CA ASN A 92 -1.95 10.87 -1.64
C ASN A 92 -0.44 10.95 -1.38
N SER A 93 0.20 11.95 -1.96
CA SER A 93 1.60 12.27 -1.71
C SER A 93 1.88 13.74 -2.02
N THR A 94 2.96 14.26 -1.44
CA THR A 94 3.46 15.59 -1.85
C THR A 94 4.03 15.48 -3.26
N SER A 95 3.72 16.45 -4.13
CA SER A 95 4.16 16.41 -5.52
C SER A 95 5.68 16.36 -5.64
N THR A 96 6.19 15.28 -6.25
CA THR A 96 7.61 15.12 -6.58
C THR A 96 8.11 16.29 -7.41
N MET A 97 7.33 16.76 -8.38
CA MET A 97 7.73 17.88 -9.25
C MET A 97 8.04 19.14 -8.43
N HIS A 98 7.24 19.41 -7.40
CA HIS A 98 7.41 20.59 -6.57
C HIS A 98 8.55 20.46 -5.56
N LYS A 99 8.95 19.25 -5.18
CA LYS A 99 9.87 19.01 -4.05
C LYS A 99 11.12 18.20 -4.37
N ILE A 100 11.32 17.73 -5.60
CA ILE A 100 12.47 16.89 -5.95
C ILE A 100 13.83 17.54 -5.65
N HIS A 101 13.92 18.87 -5.74
CA HIS A 101 15.15 19.61 -5.46
C HIS A 101 15.38 19.90 -3.97
N SER A 102 14.40 19.61 -3.11
CA SER A 102 14.41 19.99 -1.69
C SER A 102 15.36 19.17 -0.82
N LYS A 103 15.78 17.99 -1.27
CA LYS A 103 16.81 17.17 -0.63
C LYS A 103 17.84 16.67 -1.67
N PRO A 104 19.04 16.26 -1.25
CA PRO A 104 19.97 15.53 -2.10
C PRO A 104 19.34 14.28 -2.72
N ILE A 105 19.70 14.01 -3.97
CA ILE A 105 19.30 12.79 -4.68
C ILE A 105 20.39 11.75 -4.43
N GLU A 106 20.00 10.66 -3.79
CA GLU A 106 20.90 9.63 -3.27
C GLU A 106 20.50 8.25 -3.78
N ARG A 107 21.38 7.26 -3.62
CA ARG A 107 21.14 5.91 -4.16
C ARG A 107 19.95 5.21 -3.51
N GLU A 108 19.67 5.54 -2.25
CA GLU A 108 18.55 5.05 -1.45
C GLU A 108 17.19 5.55 -1.97
N ASP A 109 17.18 6.60 -2.80
CA ASP A 109 15.98 7.07 -3.49
C ASP A 109 15.55 6.15 -4.65
N PHE A 110 16.32 5.10 -4.96
CA PHE A 110 16.06 4.19 -6.07
C PHE A 110 15.98 2.73 -5.60
N SER A 111 15.15 1.93 -6.26
CA SER A 111 15.20 0.48 -6.17
C SER A 111 16.30 -0.06 -7.08
N TRP A 112 17.31 -0.68 -6.48
CA TRP A 112 18.46 -1.27 -7.17
C TRP A 112 18.81 -2.67 -6.65
N ASP A 113 17.94 -3.27 -5.83
CA ASP A 113 18.18 -4.53 -5.12
C ASP A 113 18.49 -5.71 -6.06
N HIS A 114 17.96 -5.68 -7.28
CA HIS A 114 18.18 -6.69 -8.32
C HIS A 114 19.11 -6.20 -9.44
N THR A 115 19.74 -5.03 -9.29
CA THR A 115 20.69 -4.52 -10.29
C THR A 115 21.97 -5.33 -10.24
N VAL A 116 22.37 -5.86 -11.40
CA VAL A 116 23.60 -6.64 -11.52
C VAL A 116 24.84 -5.76 -11.25
N PRO A 117 25.91 -6.30 -10.61
CA PRO A 117 27.06 -5.50 -10.17
C PRO A 117 27.71 -4.65 -11.28
N GLU A 118 27.71 -5.14 -12.52
CA GLU A 118 28.33 -4.47 -13.67
C GLU A 118 27.62 -3.15 -14.02
N MET A 119 26.35 -2.99 -13.65
CA MET A 119 25.54 -1.81 -13.95
C MET A 119 25.57 -0.76 -12.83
N LEU A 120 26.11 -1.09 -11.66
CA LEU A 120 26.18 -0.16 -10.52
C LEU A 120 26.96 1.12 -10.82
N PRO A 121 28.13 1.09 -11.52
CA PRO A 121 28.84 2.33 -11.86
C PRO A 121 28.03 3.26 -12.76
N ILE A 122 27.15 2.70 -13.62
CA ILE A 122 26.27 3.48 -14.49
C ILE A 122 25.17 4.15 -13.67
N LEU A 123 24.57 3.42 -12.72
CA LEU A 123 23.59 3.98 -11.79
C LEU A 123 24.20 5.11 -10.95
N ASP A 124 25.37 4.88 -10.36
CA ASP A 124 26.06 5.85 -9.51
C ASP A 124 26.44 7.12 -10.32
N GLY A 125 26.94 6.95 -11.54
CA GLY A 125 27.22 8.07 -12.46
C GLY A 125 25.96 8.83 -12.86
N PHE A 126 24.84 8.14 -13.10
CA PHE A 126 23.55 8.77 -13.36
C PHE A 126 23.08 9.62 -12.17
N ILE A 127 23.09 9.05 -10.95
CA ILE A 127 22.72 9.77 -9.71
C ILE A 127 23.58 11.02 -9.53
N ALA A 128 24.91 10.90 -9.70
CA ALA A 128 25.83 12.03 -9.60
C ALA A 128 25.50 13.16 -10.59
N ASN A 129 25.13 12.81 -11.83
CA ASN A 129 24.72 13.80 -12.84
C ASN A 129 23.40 14.50 -12.47
N ILE A 130 22.40 13.75 -12.00
CA ILE A 130 21.12 14.32 -11.57
C ILE A 130 21.30 15.22 -10.34
N GLU A 131 22.13 14.84 -9.38
CA GLU A 131 22.45 15.66 -8.21
C GLU A 131 23.22 16.94 -8.60
N ALA A 132 24.13 16.86 -9.59
CA ALA A 132 24.81 18.04 -10.12
C ALA A 132 23.81 19.02 -10.77
N LEU A 133 22.81 18.52 -11.51
CA LEU A 133 21.72 19.34 -12.05
C LEU A 133 20.90 19.99 -10.92
N ARG A 134 20.63 19.25 -9.84
CA ARG A 134 19.92 19.78 -8.67
C ARG A 134 20.67 20.97 -8.05
N LYS A 135 21.98 20.83 -7.85
CA LYS A 135 22.84 21.93 -7.33
C LYS A 135 22.82 23.14 -8.25
N LYS A 136 22.99 22.94 -9.56
CA LYS A 136 22.89 24.02 -10.55
C LYS A 136 21.54 24.72 -10.51
N TYR A 137 20.43 23.97 -10.38
CA TYR A 137 19.11 24.57 -10.22
C TYR A 137 19.02 25.43 -8.95
N LEU A 138 19.51 24.95 -7.81
CA LEU A 138 19.49 25.72 -6.57
C LEU A 138 20.31 27.03 -6.66
N GLU A 139 21.45 26.98 -7.33
CA GLU A 139 22.34 28.14 -7.53
C GLU A 139 21.76 29.16 -8.51
N THR A 140 21.23 28.70 -9.64
CA THR A 140 20.86 29.56 -10.79
C THR A 140 19.37 29.88 -10.85
N GLN A 141 18.52 29.06 -10.25
CA GLN A 141 17.07 29.04 -10.43
C GLN A 141 16.62 28.83 -11.89
N ASP A 142 17.52 28.39 -12.79
CA ASP A 142 17.17 28.08 -14.17
C ASP A 142 16.33 26.80 -14.25
N LYS A 143 15.07 26.96 -14.67
CA LYS A 143 14.11 25.87 -14.79
C LYS A 143 14.55 24.79 -15.79
N SER A 144 15.48 25.07 -16.69
CA SER A 144 16.01 24.07 -17.63
C SER A 144 16.57 22.86 -16.86
N TYR A 145 17.38 23.09 -15.83
CA TYR A 145 17.95 22.04 -14.99
C TYR A 145 16.88 21.26 -14.22
N TRP A 146 15.87 21.95 -13.68
CA TRP A 146 14.75 21.32 -12.97
C TRP A 146 13.91 20.42 -13.90
N TYR A 147 13.59 20.90 -15.11
CA TYR A 147 12.88 20.09 -16.10
C TYR A 147 13.69 18.87 -16.53
N THR A 148 15.01 19.01 -16.69
CA THR A 148 15.88 17.86 -16.98
C THR A 148 15.82 16.82 -15.87
N ILE A 149 15.93 17.21 -14.59
CA ILE A 149 15.82 16.26 -13.46
C ILE A 149 14.51 15.46 -13.55
N ILE A 150 13.39 16.15 -13.79
CA ILE A 150 12.07 15.53 -13.88
C ILE A 150 11.98 14.54 -15.05
N GLN A 151 12.41 14.94 -16.23
CA GLN A 151 12.29 14.14 -17.44
C GLN A 151 13.18 12.90 -17.41
N PHE A 152 14.30 12.96 -16.68
CA PHE A 152 15.24 11.86 -16.56
C PHE A 152 14.98 10.92 -15.38
N LEU A 153 14.01 11.20 -14.50
CA LEU A 153 13.69 10.31 -13.38
C LEU A 153 13.40 8.88 -13.89
N PRO A 154 14.19 7.88 -13.49
CA PRO A 154 13.97 6.50 -13.89
C PRO A 154 12.79 5.88 -13.14
N GLU A 155 12.23 4.80 -13.68
CA GLU A 155 11.11 4.10 -13.05
C GLU A 155 11.48 3.45 -11.71
N SER A 156 12.78 3.28 -11.43
CA SER A 156 13.27 2.79 -10.15
C SER A 156 13.18 3.82 -9.01
N TYR A 157 12.88 5.09 -9.30
CA TYR A 157 12.74 6.12 -8.26
C TYR A 157 11.61 5.78 -7.27
N ASN A 158 11.92 5.79 -5.99
CA ASN A 158 10.99 5.48 -4.92
C ASN A 158 10.12 6.68 -4.58
N GLN A 159 8.82 6.42 -4.43
CA GLN A 159 7.86 7.39 -3.91
C GLN A 159 7.13 6.79 -2.73
N MET A 160 7.04 7.60 -1.67
CA MET A 160 6.13 7.34 -0.56
C MET A 160 4.76 7.94 -0.86
N ARG A 161 3.70 7.13 -0.76
CA ARG A 161 2.31 7.60 -0.80
C ARG A 161 1.54 6.99 0.36
N THR A 162 0.70 7.79 0.99
CA THR A 162 -0.31 7.28 1.94
C THR A 162 -1.48 6.77 1.13
N VAL A 163 -1.86 5.52 1.34
CA VAL A 163 -2.92 4.84 0.60
C VAL A 163 -4.04 4.46 1.55
N THR A 164 -5.27 4.77 1.14
CA THR A 164 -6.50 4.27 1.78
C THR A 164 -7.20 3.28 0.86
N LEU A 165 -7.57 2.12 1.41
CA LEU A 165 -8.30 1.05 0.73
C LEU A 165 -9.11 0.23 1.74
N ASN A 166 -9.67 -0.91 1.34
CA ASN A 166 -10.44 -1.78 2.23
C ASN A 166 -10.13 -3.27 2.01
N TYR A 167 -10.63 -4.13 2.90
CA TYR A 167 -10.37 -5.57 2.86
C TYR A 167 -10.88 -6.27 1.58
N GLU A 168 -11.95 -5.78 0.94
CA GLU A 168 -12.40 -6.35 -0.33
C GLU A 168 -11.38 -6.08 -1.45
N VAL A 169 -10.86 -4.85 -1.52
CA VAL A 169 -9.83 -4.47 -2.49
C VAL A 169 -8.55 -5.27 -2.25
N LEU A 170 -8.13 -5.41 -0.99
CA LEU A 170 -6.99 -6.24 -0.61
C LEU A 170 -7.17 -7.70 -1.01
N THR A 171 -8.38 -8.25 -0.89
CA THR A 171 -8.66 -9.63 -1.35
C THR A 171 -8.40 -9.76 -2.85
N ASN A 172 -8.84 -8.78 -3.64
CA ASN A 172 -8.65 -8.79 -5.09
C ASN A 172 -7.17 -8.63 -5.47
N ILE A 173 -6.46 -7.70 -4.82
CA ILE A 173 -5.02 -7.49 -5.03
C ILE A 173 -4.26 -8.77 -4.68
N TYR A 174 -4.48 -9.35 -3.51
CA TYR A 174 -3.82 -10.58 -3.07
C TYR A 174 -3.99 -11.71 -4.09
N ASN A 175 -5.23 -11.96 -4.54
CA ASN A 175 -5.51 -13.01 -5.50
C ASN A 175 -4.82 -12.79 -6.85
N SER A 176 -4.73 -11.55 -7.33
CA SER A 176 -4.07 -11.22 -8.59
C SER A 176 -2.53 -11.20 -8.49
N ARG A 177 -1.97 -10.95 -7.30
CA ARG A 177 -0.54 -10.61 -7.14
C ARG A 177 0.28 -11.63 -6.34
N LYS A 178 -0.35 -12.59 -5.66
CA LYS A 178 0.35 -13.62 -4.85
C LYS A 178 1.38 -14.47 -5.61
N ALA A 179 1.27 -14.58 -6.93
CA ALA A 179 2.20 -15.31 -7.79
C ALA A 179 2.89 -14.39 -8.83
N HIS A 180 3.01 -13.09 -8.54
CA HIS A 180 3.58 -12.12 -9.47
C HIS A 180 5.08 -12.36 -9.70
N LYS A 181 5.64 -11.79 -10.77
CA LYS A 181 7.08 -11.86 -11.09
C LYS A 181 7.96 -10.88 -10.30
N LEU A 182 7.34 -9.90 -9.64
CA LEU A 182 8.05 -8.85 -8.90
C LEU A 182 8.00 -9.18 -7.41
N ASP A 183 9.15 -9.19 -6.76
CA ASP A 183 9.29 -9.51 -5.33
C ASP A 183 8.60 -8.45 -4.44
N GLU A 184 8.45 -7.22 -4.91
CA GLU A 184 7.70 -6.17 -4.21
C GLU A 184 6.23 -6.54 -4.02
N TRP A 185 5.62 -7.25 -4.98
CA TRP A 185 4.25 -7.74 -4.81
C TRP A 185 4.16 -8.89 -3.82
N HIS A 186 5.18 -9.73 -3.70
CA HIS A 186 5.21 -10.77 -2.66
C HIS A 186 5.33 -10.14 -1.29
N THR A 187 6.22 -9.15 -1.15
CA THR A 187 6.34 -8.35 0.07
C THR A 187 5.01 -7.67 0.45
N PHE A 188 4.30 -7.12 -0.54
CA PHE A 188 2.96 -6.55 -0.34
C PHE A 188 1.95 -7.60 0.12
N CYS A 189 1.92 -8.78 -0.53
CA CYS A 189 1.04 -9.87 -0.16
C CYS A 189 1.36 -10.45 1.23
N ASP A 190 2.63 -10.47 1.62
CA ASP A 190 3.05 -10.87 2.97
C ASP A 190 2.63 -9.85 4.01
N TRP A 191 2.68 -8.55 3.68
CA TRP A 191 2.08 -7.52 4.53
C TRP A 191 0.57 -7.72 4.70
N ILE A 192 -0.18 -8.07 3.64
CA ILE A 192 -1.61 -8.39 3.74
C ILE A 192 -1.86 -9.50 4.77
N LYS A 193 -1.04 -10.56 4.78
CA LYS A 193 -1.17 -11.68 5.73
C LYS A 193 -1.07 -11.25 7.19
N ASN A 194 -0.38 -10.15 7.48
CA ASN A 194 -0.19 -9.62 8.83
C ASN A 194 -1.32 -8.72 9.30
N LEU A 195 -2.31 -8.40 8.44
CA LEU A 195 -3.46 -7.59 8.85
C LEU A 195 -4.38 -8.39 9.79
N PRO A 196 -5.08 -7.73 10.73
CA PRO A 196 -6.04 -8.38 11.61
C PRO A 196 -7.04 -9.24 10.85
N TYR A 197 -7.10 -10.53 11.20
CA TYR A 197 -8.01 -11.52 10.59
C TYR A 197 -7.82 -11.71 9.07
N ALA A 198 -6.62 -11.46 8.54
CA ALA A 198 -6.36 -11.58 7.10
C ALA A 198 -6.67 -12.98 6.55
N ASN A 199 -6.30 -14.03 7.28
CA ASN A 199 -6.55 -15.42 6.87
C ASN A 199 -8.04 -15.77 6.81
N GLU A 200 -8.86 -15.15 7.66
CA GLU A 200 -10.30 -15.41 7.69
C GLU A 200 -11.08 -14.55 6.72
N LEU A 201 -10.63 -13.32 6.48
CA LEU A 201 -11.44 -12.30 5.80
C LEU A 201 -10.91 -11.90 4.42
N ILE A 202 -9.60 -12.01 4.18
CA ILE A 202 -8.94 -11.54 2.96
C ILE A 202 -8.45 -12.72 2.12
N ILE A 203 -7.70 -13.61 2.74
CA ILE A 203 -7.04 -14.74 2.07
C ILE A 203 -8.03 -15.88 1.98
N LYS A 204 -8.19 -16.38 0.77
CA LYS A 204 -9.01 -17.56 0.50
C LYS A 204 -8.09 -18.64 -0.01
N ASP A 205 -8.18 -19.80 0.61
CA ASP A 205 -7.61 -21.04 0.07
C ASP A 205 -8.29 -21.41 -1.25
#